data_AF-A0A7Y1VD07-F1
#
_entry.id   AF-A0A7Y1VD07-F1
#
_cell.length_a   1.000
_cell.length_b   1.000
_cell.length_c   1.000
_cell.angle_alpha   90.00
_cell.angle_beta   90.00
_cell.angle_gamma   90.00
#
_symmetry.space_group_name_H-M   'P 1'
#
loop_
_entity.id
_entity.type
_entity.pdbx_description
1 polymer ?
#
loop_
_entity_poly.entity_id
_entity_poly.type
_entity_poly.pdbx_seq_one_letter_code
_entity_poly.pdbx_strand_id
1 'polypeptide(L)' 'LILEVQSGRTTILCSKIVMNPEEKEEIRKPSKGEEVTQKEYEETVKKKMEEMREMYGGRRGRGDRIRG' A
#
# COMPACT_ATOMS: atom_id res chain seq x y z
N LEU A 1 4.96 -20.00 7.24
CA LEU A 1 3.54 -19.60 7.40
C LEU A 1 3.50 -18.51 8.46
N ILE A 2 2.77 -17.42 8.22
CA ILE A 2 2.58 -16.36 9.22
C ILE A 2 1.27 -16.67 9.94
N LEU A 3 1.34 -16.99 11.23
CA LEU A 3 0.18 -17.41 12.03
C LEU A 3 -0.43 -16.27 12.86
N GLU A 4 0.29 -15.16 12.97
CA GLU A 4 -0.11 -13.98 13.71
C GLU A 4 0.43 -12.72 13.02
N VAL A 5 -0.40 -11.68 12.95
CA VAL A 5 0.00 -10.35 12.50
C VAL A 5 -0.57 -9.31 13.46
N GLN A 6 0.27 -8.35 13.86
CA GLN A 6 -0.15 -7.21 14.68
C GLN A 6 -0.14 -5.92 13.85
N SER A 7 -1.25 -5.17 13.88
CA SER A 7 -1.39 -3.84 13.27
C SER A 7 -1.97 -2.88 14.29
N GLY A 8 -1.12 -2.02 14.87
CA GLY A 8 -1.50 -1.12 15.96
C GLY A 8 -1.98 -1.90 17.18
N ARG A 9 -3.27 -1.75 17.53
CA ARG A 9 -3.94 -2.46 18.63
C ARG A 9 -4.72 -3.71 18.16
N THR A 10 -4.68 -4.01 16.86
CA THR A 10 -5.42 -5.12 16.26
C THR A 10 -4.48 -6.30 16.05
N THR A 11 -4.86 -7.46 16.58
CA THR A 11 -4.14 -8.72 16.36
C THR A 11 -5.00 -9.65 15.50
N ILE A 12 -4.41 -10.18 14.43
CA ILE A 12 -5.04 -11.15 13.54
C ILE A 12 -4.37 -12.50 13.77
N LEU A 13 -5.14 -13.49 14.22
CA LEU A 13 -4.68 -14.85 14.53
C LEU A 13 -5.24 -15.86 13.52
N CYS A 14 -4.39 -16.78 13.07
CA CYS A 14 -4.80 -17.91 12.25
C CYS A 14 -5.60 -18.92 13.09
N SER A 15 -6.88 -19.14 12.73
CA SER A 15 -7.79 -20.02 13.49
C SER A 15 -7.79 -21.47 12.98
N LYS A 16 -7.54 -21.69 11.69
CA LYS A 16 -7.56 -23.01 11.06
C LYS A 16 -6.66 -23.01 9.82
N ILE A 17 -5.94 -24.11 9.63
CA ILE A 17 -5.19 -24.40 8.41
C ILE A 17 -5.75 -25.69 7.83
N VAL A 18 -6.13 -25.66 6.56
CA VAL A 18 -6.50 -26.85 5.79
C VAL A 18 -5.43 -27.07 4.74
N MET A 19 -4.75 -28.22 4.78
CA MET A 19 -3.74 -28.62 3.80
C MET A 19 -4.32 -29.65 2.85
N ASN A 20 -4.07 -29.48 1.54
CA ASN A 20 -4.48 -30.41 0.47
C ASN A 20 -5.99 -30.77 0.51
N PRO A 21 -6.90 -29.79 0.41
CA PRO A 21 -8.33 -30.09 0.34
C PRO A 21 -8.65 -30.91 -0.93
N GLU A 22 -9.59 -31.84 -0.80
CA GLU A 22 -10.08 -32.65 -1.94
C GLU A 22 -10.80 -31.76 -2.97
N GLU A 23 -11.57 -30.78 -2.48
CA GLU A 23 -12.21 -29.74 -3.29
C GLU A 23 -11.31 -28.50 -3.36
N LYS A 24 -10.92 -28.12 -4.58
CA LYS A 24 -10.12 -26.91 -4.82
C LYS A 24 -11.04 -25.70 -4.93
N GLU A 25 -10.84 -24.70 -4.08
CA GLU A 25 -11.49 -23.40 -4.26
C GLU A 25 -10.94 -22.68 -5.49
N GLU A 26 -11.82 -22.05 -6.27
CA GLU A 26 -11.45 -21.22 -7.42
C GLU A 26 -10.87 -19.89 -6.93
N ILE A 27 -9.57 -19.66 -7.17
CA ILE A 27 -8.92 -18.39 -6.85
C ILE A 27 -9.17 -17.40 -7.99
N ARG A 28 -10.07 -16.43 -7.77
CA ARG A 28 -10.33 -15.35 -8.72
C ARG A 28 -9.25 -14.28 -8.64
N LYS A 29 -8.33 -14.26 -9.61
CA LYS A 29 -7.34 -13.18 -9.72
C LYS A 29 -8.06 -11.84 -9.95
N PRO A 30 -7.73 -10.77 -9.20
CA PRO A 30 -8.22 -9.44 -9.53
C PRO A 30 -7.75 -9.06 -10.94
N SER A 31 -8.69 -8.62 -11.79
CA SER A 31 -8.42 -8.23 -13.18
C SER A 31 -8.04 -6.75 -13.34
N LYS A 32 -8.15 -5.97 -12.26
CA LYS A 32 -7.91 -4.53 -12.27
C LYS A 32 -6.42 -4.24 -12.01
N GLY A 33 -5.82 -3.46 -12.90
CA GLY A 33 -4.43 -3.02 -12.80
C GLY A 33 -3.76 -3.02 -14.17
N GLU A 34 -2.50 -2.58 -14.18
CA GLU A 34 -1.65 -2.61 -15.35
C GLU A 34 -0.48 -3.57 -15.07
N GLU A 35 -0.16 -4.43 -16.03
CA GLU A 35 1.05 -5.25 -15.94
C GLU A 35 2.24 -4.38 -16.33
N VAL A 36 3.11 -4.10 -15.36
CA VAL A 36 4.28 -3.24 -15.54
C VAL A 36 5.56 -4.02 -15.28
N THR A 37 6.61 -3.65 -15.98
CA THR A 37 7.97 -4.14 -15.76
C THR A 37 8.56 -3.53 -14.49
N GLN A 38 9.64 -4.12 -13.97
CA GLN A 38 10.36 -3.57 -12.82
C GLN A 38 10.82 -2.12 -13.06
N LYS A 39 11.29 -1.82 -14.28
CA LYS A 39 11.75 -0.48 -14.63
C LYS A 39 10.61 0.55 -14.58
N GLU A 40 9.45 0.21 -15.14
CA GLU A 40 8.26 1.07 -15.11
C GLU A 40 7.73 1.26 -13.68
N TYR A 41 7.81 0.23 -12.85
CA TYR A 41 7.47 0.34 -11.43
C TYR A 41 8.39 1.34 -10.70
N GLU A 42 9.71 1.23 -10.88
CA GLU A 42 10.68 2.13 -10.27
C GLU A 42 10.47 3.59 -10.71
N GLU A 43 10.21 3.80 -12.01
CA GLU A 43 9.87 5.11 -12.57
C GLU A 43 8.57 5.68 -11.97
N THR A 44 7.54 4.84 -11.85
CA THR A 44 6.24 5.22 -11.27
C THR A 44 6.38 5.64 -9.81
N VAL A 45 7.11 4.85 -9.01
CA VAL A 45 7.38 5.18 -7.60
C VAL A 45 8.14 6.49 -7.49
N LYS A 46 9.19 6.68 -8.30
CA LYS A 46 9.98 7.92 -8.29
C LYS A 46 9.12 9.15 -8.63
N LYS A 47 8.31 9.07 -9.69
CA LYS A 47 7.41 10.15 -10.11
C LYS A 47 6.39 10.47 -9.03
N LYS A 48 5.77 9.45 -8.41
CA LYS A 48 4.78 9.67 -7.35
C LYS A 48 5.38 10.29 -6.09
N MET A 49 6.64 9.96 -5.77
CA MET A 49 7.36 10.60 -4.67
C MET A 49 7.63 12.08 -4.95
N GLU A 50 7.95 12.45 -6.18
CA GLU A 50 8.14 13.85 -6.60
C GLU A 50 6.84 14.64 -6.55
N GLU A 51 5.75 14.11 -7.13
CA GLU A 51 4.41 14.71 -7.06
C GLU A 51 3.97 14.93 -5.60
N MET A 52 4.24 13.97 -4.72
CA MET A 52 3.98 14.09 -3.28
C MET A 52 4.78 15.26 -2.69
N ARG A 53 6.09 15.34 -2.96
CA ARG A 53 6.93 16.43 -2.44
C ARG A 53 6.47 17.80 -2.92
N GLU A 54 6.06 17.95 -4.17
CA GLU A 54 5.54 19.22 -4.70
C GLU A 54 4.23 19.63 -3.99
N MET A 55 3.29 18.70 -3.84
CA MET A 55 2.02 18.97 -3.15
C MET A 55 2.21 19.33 -1.67
N TYR A 56 3.15 18.68 -0.96
CA TYR A 56 3.40 18.93 0.46
C TYR A 56 4.41 20.06 0.74
N GLY A 57 5.25 20.42 -0.22
CA GLY A 57 6.27 21.46 -0.09
C GLY A 57 5.77 22.90 -0.27
N GLY A 58 4.64 23.10 -0.95
CA GLY A 58 4.16 24.44 -1.33
C GLY A 58 3.48 25.27 -0.24
N ARG A 59 3.22 24.73 0.96
CA ARG A 59 2.31 25.36 1.95
C ARG A 59 2.94 25.84 3.26
N ARG A 60 4.27 25.76 3.44
CA ARG A 60 4.95 26.17 4.69
C ARG A 60 5.48 27.61 4.71
N GLY A 61 5.12 28.46 3.74
CA GLY A 61 5.78 29.77 3.56
C GLY A 61 4.92 31.03 3.62
N ARG A 62 3.59 30.97 3.80
CA ARG A 62 2.72 32.17 3.78
C ARG A 62 1.57 32.07 4.78
N GLY A 63 1.88 32.26 6.07
CA GLY A 63 0.86 32.25 7.12
C GLY A 63 1.15 33.13 8.34
N ASP A 64 2.40 33.25 8.78
CA ASP A 64 2.72 33.94 10.04
C ASP A 64 3.45 35.26 9.84
N ARG A 65 2.87 36.21 9.09
CA ARG A 65 3.43 37.58 9.07
C ARG A 65 2.42 38.73 8.91
N ILE A 66 1.13 38.53 9.22
CA ILE A 66 0.17 39.66 9.25
C ILE A 66 -0.86 39.47 10.37
N ARG A 67 -0.54 39.97 11.58
CA ARG A 67 -1.37 40.79 12.49
C ARG A 67 -1.02 40.54 13.96
N GLY A 68 -0.51 41.58 14.61
CA GLY A 68 -0.23 41.68 16.04
C GLY A 68 0.98 42.55 16.27
#